data_AF-A0A2J0LDN4-F1
#
_entry.id   AF-A0A2J0LDN4-F1
#
_cell.length_a   1.000
_cell.length_b   1.000
_cell.length_c   1.000
_cell.angle_alpha   90.00
_cell.angle_beta   90.00
_cell.angle_gamma   90.00
#
_symmetry.space_group_name_H-M   'P 1'
#
loop_
_entity.id
_entity.type
_entity.pdbx_description
1 polymer ?
#
loop_
_entity_poly.entity_id
_entity_poly.type
_entity_poly.pdbx_seq_one_letter_code
_entity_poly.pdbx_strand_id
1 'polypeptide(L)'
;VIVAMIEAHKGFDIIADRIHTRDKRMLLIIITAVAFFLSAVLDNMTSVIIMAVLVRSLIPEKNERLIFVAMIVIAANAGGVWSPIGDVTTTMLWIHNKVSSLKLITGLFLPSLVSVIVPLVCFLPGLKGRLASGAAISHEEKFHGSRRVFALGVGALIFVPVLRWATGLPPYMGIILGMGLMWLFTDMIHKERHHLRVPHILAKIDISSVLFFLGILLAVAALESAGIFHAISARLDNLVGNTDLIIAILGVLSAVFDNVPLTAAIINMYNTPQYPLDSPLWHLTAYAVGTGGSLLIIGSAAGVVAMGMERISFGWYLKKATIPAFLGFAAGLALIFFT
;
A
#
# COMPACT_ATOMS: atom_id res chain seq x y z
N VAL A 1 8.51 -0.64 12.01
CA VAL A 1 8.68 -0.99 13.45
C VAL A 1 7.37 -1.15 14.18
N ILE A 2 6.49 -0.13 14.21
CA ILE A 2 5.13 -0.24 14.80
C ILE A 2 4.42 -1.49 14.28
N VAL A 3 4.43 -1.68 12.96
CA VAL A 3 3.78 -2.83 12.32
C VAL A 3 4.42 -4.16 12.73
N ALA A 4 5.75 -4.24 12.69
CA ALA A 4 6.50 -5.41 13.17
C ALA A 4 6.22 -5.73 14.65
N MET A 5 5.97 -4.73 15.50
CA MET A 5 5.53 -4.97 16.89
C MET A 5 4.13 -5.58 16.95
N ILE A 6 3.19 -5.08 16.15
CA ILE A 6 1.84 -5.64 16.07
C ILE A 6 1.91 -7.11 15.61
N GLU A 7 2.70 -7.39 14.58
CA GLU A 7 2.91 -8.75 14.05
C GLU A 7 3.57 -9.68 15.07
N ALA A 8 4.65 -9.24 15.74
CA ALA A 8 5.33 -10.02 16.77
C ALA A 8 4.41 -10.42 17.94
N HIS A 9 3.36 -9.62 18.21
CA HIS A 9 2.33 -9.89 19.21
C HIS A 9 1.09 -10.58 18.62
N LYS A 10 1.15 -11.06 17.38
CA LYS A 10 0.04 -11.70 16.66
C LYS A 10 -1.22 -10.83 16.61
N GLY A 11 -1.05 -9.50 16.57
CA GLY A 11 -2.16 -8.56 16.56
C GLY A 11 -3.10 -8.73 15.37
N PHE A 12 -2.56 -9.19 14.23
CA PHE A 12 -3.32 -9.42 13.00
C PHE A 12 -4.15 -10.72 13.03
N ASP A 13 -3.86 -11.68 13.93
CA ASP A 13 -4.66 -12.89 14.10
C ASP A 13 -6.09 -12.55 14.57
N ILE A 14 -6.27 -11.39 15.21
CA ILE A 14 -7.59 -10.87 15.59
C ILE A 14 -8.48 -10.64 14.36
N ILE A 15 -7.88 -10.30 13.22
CA ILE A 15 -8.59 -10.14 11.96
C ILE A 15 -8.96 -11.53 11.42
N ALA A 16 -8.01 -12.48 11.44
CA ALA A 16 -8.23 -13.86 11.00
C ALA A 16 -9.37 -14.54 11.77
N ASP A 17 -9.37 -14.41 13.09
CA ASP A 17 -10.35 -15.00 14.00
C ASP A 17 -11.79 -14.54 13.73
N ARG A 18 -11.98 -13.38 13.06
CA ARG A 18 -13.31 -12.85 12.73
C ARG A 18 -13.83 -13.31 11.37
N ILE A 19 -12.99 -13.95 10.56
CA ILE A 19 -13.36 -14.41 9.22
C ILE A 19 -13.86 -15.85 9.31
N HIS A 20 -15.18 -16.03 9.44
CA HIS A 20 -15.81 -17.36 9.57
C HIS A 20 -16.43 -17.90 8.28
N THR A 21 -16.44 -17.11 7.20
CA THR A 21 -17.09 -17.55 5.96
C THR A 21 -16.30 -18.65 5.26
N ARG A 22 -17.01 -19.62 4.71
CA ARG A 22 -16.45 -20.70 3.88
C ARG A 22 -16.77 -20.51 2.39
N ASP A 23 -17.62 -19.55 2.07
CA ASP A 23 -17.94 -19.23 0.68
C ASP A 23 -16.78 -18.45 0.05
N LYS A 24 -16.25 -18.96 -1.07
CA LYS A 24 -15.04 -18.39 -1.70
C LYS A 24 -15.27 -16.96 -2.19
N ARG A 25 -16.49 -16.63 -2.64
CA ARG A 25 -16.81 -15.28 -3.13
C ARG A 25 -16.88 -14.29 -1.98
N MET A 26 -17.62 -14.66 -0.94
CA MET A 26 -17.70 -13.84 0.27
C MET A 26 -16.33 -13.68 0.92
N LEU A 27 -15.51 -14.73 0.92
CA LEU A 27 -14.15 -14.66 1.42
C LEU A 27 -13.31 -13.67 0.61
N LEU A 28 -13.37 -13.71 -0.73
CA LEU A 28 -12.63 -12.76 -1.57
C LEU A 28 -13.05 -11.32 -1.27
N ILE A 29 -14.36 -11.06 -1.12
CA ILE A 29 -14.88 -9.72 -0.78
C ILE A 29 -14.32 -9.25 0.57
N ILE A 30 -14.37 -10.09 1.61
CA ILE A 30 -13.85 -9.76 2.94
C ILE A 30 -12.35 -9.51 2.88
N ILE A 31 -11.58 -10.40 2.26
CA ILE A 31 -10.11 -10.26 2.14
C ILE A 31 -9.74 -8.99 1.38
N THR A 32 -10.48 -8.67 0.32
CA THR A 32 -10.27 -7.46 -0.49
C THR A 32 -10.54 -6.21 0.34
N ALA A 33 -11.66 -6.17 1.05
CA ALA A 33 -12.03 -5.05 1.90
C ALA A 33 -11.00 -4.85 3.03
N VAL A 34 -10.61 -5.94 3.71
CA VAL A 34 -9.58 -5.88 4.75
C VAL A 34 -8.26 -5.38 4.19
N ALA A 35 -7.78 -5.90 3.05
CA ALA A 35 -6.53 -5.45 2.44
C ALA A 35 -6.56 -3.96 2.05
N PHE A 36 -7.69 -3.50 1.49
CA PHE A 36 -7.88 -2.10 1.09
C PHE A 36 -7.81 -1.14 2.28
N PHE A 37 -8.55 -1.42 3.36
CA PHE A 37 -8.55 -0.54 4.55
C PHE A 37 -7.29 -0.70 5.39
N LEU A 38 -6.72 -1.90 5.47
CA LEU A 38 -5.49 -2.15 6.22
C LEU A 38 -4.32 -1.36 5.61
N SER A 39 -4.23 -1.34 4.27
CA SER A 39 -3.22 -0.59 3.52
C SER A 39 -3.40 0.92 3.56
N ALA A 40 -4.54 1.43 4.02
CA ALA A 40 -4.68 2.86 4.29
C ALA A 40 -3.98 3.27 5.60
N VAL A 41 -3.72 2.32 6.49
CA VAL A 41 -3.09 2.59 7.80
C VAL A 41 -1.65 2.06 7.85
N LEU A 42 -1.41 0.91 7.25
CA LEU A 42 -0.09 0.31 7.07
C LEU A 42 0.44 0.61 5.67
N ASP A 43 1.74 0.44 5.45
CA ASP A 43 2.27 0.44 4.09
C ASP A 43 1.73 -0.74 3.26
N ASN A 44 1.65 -0.55 1.94
CA ASN A 44 1.15 -1.53 0.98
C ASN A 44 1.89 -2.87 1.01
N MET A 45 3.23 -2.86 1.10
CA MET A 45 4.06 -4.06 1.15
C MET A 45 3.73 -4.90 2.38
N THR A 46 3.66 -4.26 3.55
CA THR A 46 3.34 -4.97 4.79
C THR A 46 1.91 -5.50 4.80
N SER A 47 0.95 -4.75 4.26
CA SER A 47 -0.42 -5.21 4.09
C SER A 47 -0.50 -6.46 3.20
N VAL A 48 0.25 -6.51 2.10
CA VAL A 48 0.33 -7.69 1.23
C VAL A 48 0.94 -8.88 1.97
N ILE A 49 2.03 -8.69 2.73
CA ILE A 49 2.67 -9.78 3.50
C ILE A 49 1.66 -10.41 4.47
N ILE A 50 1.01 -9.60 5.30
CA ILE A 50 0.06 -10.06 6.32
C ILE A 50 -1.10 -10.81 5.65
N MET A 51 -1.69 -10.22 4.62
CA MET A 51 -2.85 -10.79 3.94
C MET A 51 -2.50 -12.05 3.14
N ALA A 52 -1.31 -12.13 2.55
CA ALA A 52 -0.85 -13.33 1.85
C ALA A 52 -0.62 -14.51 2.82
N VAL A 53 -0.02 -14.26 3.99
CA VAL A 53 0.14 -15.27 5.05
C VAL A 53 -1.22 -15.77 5.52
N LEU A 54 -2.16 -14.85 5.74
CA LEU A 54 -3.53 -15.18 6.15
C LEU A 54 -4.27 -16.01 5.11
N VAL A 55 -4.22 -15.64 3.83
CA VAL A 55 -4.88 -16.43 2.77
C VAL A 55 -4.21 -17.79 2.58
N ARG A 56 -2.90 -17.91 2.82
CA ARG A 56 -2.19 -19.21 2.75
C ARG A 56 -2.73 -20.23 3.75
N SER A 57 -3.09 -19.81 4.95
CA SER A 57 -3.69 -20.71 5.95
C SER A 57 -5.16 -21.05 5.64
N LEU A 58 -5.88 -20.13 4.99
CA LEU A 58 -7.30 -20.30 4.65
C LEU A 58 -7.54 -21.07 3.35
N ILE A 59 -6.64 -20.95 2.36
CA ILE A 59 -6.80 -21.50 1.02
C ILE A 59 -5.59 -22.38 0.67
N PRO A 60 -5.66 -23.69 0.93
CA PRO A 60 -4.58 -24.62 0.60
C PRO A 60 -4.34 -24.75 -0.91
N GLU A 61 -5.40 -24.63 -1.71
CA GLU A 61 -5.33 -24.77 -3.16
C GLU A 61 -4.60 -23.59 -3.81
N LYS A 62 -3.44 -23.87 -4.43
CA LYS A 62 -2.54 -22.83 -4.92
C LYS A 62 -3.20 -21.95 -5.99
N ASN A 63 -3.89 -22.56 -6.96
CA ASN A 63 -4.48 -21.81 -8.07
C ASN A 63 -5.53 -20.79 -7.63
N GLU A 64 -6.33 -21.15 -6.62
CA GLU A 64 -7.31 -20.24 -6.03
C GLU A 64 -6.61 -19.17 -5.20
N ARG A 65 -5.65 -19.56 -4.36
CA ARG A 65 -4.86 -18.63 -3.55
C ARG A 65 -4.17 -17.55 -4.38
N LEU A 66 -3.66 -17.88 -5.56
CA LEU A 66 -3.04 -16.91 -6.46
C LEU A 66 -4.01 -15.78 -6.87
N ILE A 67 -5.30 -16.09 -7.06
CA ILE A 67 -6.34 -15.08 -7.38
C ILE A 67 -6.54 -14.14 -6.19
N PHE A 68 -6.61 -14.69 -4.98
CA PHE A 68 -6.75 -13.90 -3.76
C PHE A 68 -5.54 -12.99 -3.54
N VAL A 69 -4.32 -13.51 -3.74
CA VAL A 69 -3.10 -12.71 -3.58
C VAL A 69 -2.97 -11.64 -4.66
N ALA A 70 -3.36 -11.92 -5.90
CA ALA A 70 -3.44 -10.88 -6.93
C ALA A 70 -4.43 -9.77 -6.55
N MET A 71 -5.62 -10.14 -6.03
CA MET A 71 -6.59 -9.16 -5.56
C MET A 71 -6.09 -8.38 -4.33
N ILE A 72 -5.36 -9.02 -3.43
CA ILE A 72 -4.70 -8.36 -2.29
C ILE A 72 -3.70 -7.31 -2.77
N VAL A 73 -2.87 -7.59 -3.77
CA VAL A 73 -1.92 -6.60 -4.32
C VAL A 73 -2.66 -5.39 -4.91
N ILE A 74 -3.72 -5.63 -5.68
CA ILE A 74 -4.55 -4.54 -6.25
C ILE A 74 -5.21 -3.71 -5.14
N ALA A 75 -5.82 -4.38 -4.17
CA ALA A 75 -6.49 -3.74 -3.04
C ALA A 75 -5.53 -2.96 -2.14
N ALA A 76 -4.34 -3.50 -1.85
CA ALA A 76 -3.35 -2.85 -1.01
C ALA A 76 -2.80 -1.58 -1.68
N ASN A 77 -2.43 -1.65 -2.96
CA ASN A 77 -1.94 -0.46 -3.68
C ASN A 77 -3.01 0.64 -3.76
N ALA A 78 -4.25 0.30 -4.13
CA ALA A 78 -5.34 1.27 -4.14
C ALA A 78 -5.70 1.79 -2.74
N GLY A 79 -5.60 0.94 -1.72
CA GLY A 79 -5.83 1.29 -0.31
C GLY A 79 -4.83 2.31 0.23
N GLY A 80 -3.57 2.20 -0.18
CA GLY A 80 -2.52 3.14 0.23
C GLY A 80 -2.67 4.53 -0.39
N VAL A 81 -3.20 4.61 -1.61
CA VAL A 81 -3.32 5.84 -2.41
C VAL A 81 -4.21 6.91 -1.79
N TRP A 82 -5.31 6.54 -1.14
CA TRP A 82 -6.23 7.51 -0.56
C TRP A 82 -5.84 7.95 0.85
N SER A 83 -4.73 7.44 1.40
CA SER A 83 -4.23 7.79 2.72
C SER A 83 -2.85 8.44 2.65
N PRO A 84 -2.59 9.50 3.45
CA PRO A 84 -1.28 10.17 3.46
C PRO A 84 -0.16 9.31 4.06
N ILE A 85 -0.48 8.20 4.73
CA ILE A 85 0.48 7.29 5.38
C ILE A 85 0.41 5.86 4.84
N GLY A 86 -0.53 5.57 3.94
CA GLY A 86 -0.78 4.21 3.45
C GLY A 86 0.21 3.75 2.38
N ASP A 87 0.88 4.66 1.70
CA ASP A 87 1.94 4.34 0.74
C ASP A 87 3.12 5.30 0.86
N VAL A 88 4.30 4.85 0.47
CA VAL A 88 5.51 5.66 0.43
C VAL A 88 5.33 6.82 -0.55
N THR A 89 4.63 6.59 -1.67
CA THR A 89 4.38 7.63 -2.69
C THR A 89 3.46 8.75 -2.19
N THR A 90 2.38 8.43 -1.49
CA THR A 90 1.47 9.42 -0.91
C THR A 90 2.11 10.14 0.26
N THR A 91 2.90 9.42 1.07
CA THR A 91 3.71 10.01 2.13
C THR A 91 4.72 11.01 1.55
N MET A 92 5.38 10.66 0.43
CA MET A 92 6.31 11.54 -0.26
C MET A 92 5.64 12.82 -0.75
N LEU A 93 4.50 12.72 -1.45
CA LEU A 93 3.71 13.88 -1.88
C LEU A 93 3.29 14.75 -0.68
N TRP A 94 2.93 14.13 0.44
CA TRP A 94 2.50 14.83 1.64
C TRP A 94 3.66 15.55 2.36
N ILE A 95 4.84 14.95 2.42
CA ILE A 95 6.05 15.57 3.00
C ILE A 95 6.51 16.75 2.14
N HIS A 96 6.45 16.62 0.80
CA HIS A 96 6.77 17.69 -0.15
C HIS A 96 5.67 18.76 -0.30
N ASN A 97 4.65 18.74 0.58
CA ASN A 97 3.56 19.70 0.60
C ASN A 97 2.80 19.82 -0.74
N LYS A 98 2.64 18.67 -1.43
CA LYS A 98 1.90 18.55 -2.70
C LYS A 98 0.43 18.19 -2.49
N VAL A 99 0.16 17.44 -1.43
CA VAL A 99 -1.21 17.06 -1.03
C VAL A 99 -1.43 17.33 0.46
N SER A 100 -2.66 17.65 0.83
CA SER A 100 -3.15 17.73 2.20
C SER A 100 -3.90 16.45 2.56
N SER A 101 -3.85 16.04 3.83
CA SER A 101 -4.44 14.78 4.27
C SER A 101 -5.93 14.70 4.00
N LEU A 102 -6.67 15.78 4.29
CA LEU A 102 -8.13 15.79 4.13
C LEU A 102 -8.54 15.67 2.66
N LYS A 103 -7.96 16.50 1.78
CA LYS A 103 -8.30 16.46 0.35
C LYS A 103 -7.84 15.18 -0.34
N LEU A 104 -6.69 14.63 0.07
CA LEU A 104 -6.24 13.33 -0.45
C LEU A 104 -7.26 12.24 -0.13
N ILE A 105 -7.72 12.17 1.12
CA ILE A 105 -8.72 11.18 1.56
C ILE A 105 -10.04 11.39 0.83
N THR A 106 -10.61 12.60 0.86
CA THR A 106 -11.93 12.85 0.26
C THR A 106 -11.91 12.77 -1.25
N GLY A 107 -10.80 13.14 -1.90
CA GLY A 107 -10.66 13.15 -3.35
C GLY A 107 -10.35 11.78 -3.94
N LEU A 108 -9.55 10.94 -3.27
CA LEU A 108 -9.08 9.68 -3.83
C LEU A 108 -9.77 8.44 -3.26
N PHE A 109 -10.49 8.54 -2.14
CA PHE A 109 -11.18 7.37 -1.57
C PHE A 109 -12.11 6.70 -2.57
N LEU A 110 -12.95 7.49 -3.27
CA LEU A 110 -13.91 6.94 -4.21
C LEU A 110 -13.24 6.38 -5.49
N PRO A 111 -12.33 7.10 -6.17
CA PRO A 111 -11.54 6.54 -7.28
C PRO A 111 -10.80 5.25 -6.92
N SER A 112 -10.13 5.21 -5.76
CA SER A 112 -9.42 4.02 -5.28
C SER A 112 -10.36 2.88 -4.94
N LEU A 113 -11.56 3.16 -4.44
CA LEU A 113 -12.57 2.13 -4.18
C LEU A 113 -13.07 1.52 -5.50
N VAL A 114 -13.37 2.35 -6.50
CA VAL A 114 -13.79 1.88 -7.83
C VAL A 114 -12.71 1.02 -8.50
N SER A 115 -11.44 1.43 -8.38
CA SER A 115 -10.32 0.68 -8.96
C SER A 115 -10.13 -0.72 -8.37
N VAL A 116 -10.69 -0.98 -7.19
CA VAL A 116 -10.71 -2.29 -6.53
C VAL A 116 -11.98 -3.07 -6.84
N ILE A 117 -13.15 -2.41 -6.83
CA ILE A 117 -14.45 -3.05 -7.08
C ILE A 117 -14.49 -3.69 -8.47
N VAL A 118 -13.97 -3.01 -9.49
CA VAL A 118 -13.99 -3.52 -10.88
C VAL A 118 -13.22 -4.85 -11.01
N PRO A 119 -11.94 -4.95 -10.63
CA PRO A 119 -11.21 -6.23 -10.64
C PRO A 119 -11.85 -7.29 -9.74
N LEU A 120 -12.38 -6.89 -8.57
CA LEU A 120 -13.09 -7.81 -7.67
C LEU A 120 -14.26 -8.47 -8.41
N VAL A 121 -15.11 -7.67 -9.06
CA VAL A 121 -16.25 -8.17 -9.85
C VAL A 121 -15.78 -9.06 -11.01
N CYS A 122 -14.65 -8.75 -11.65
CA CYS A 122 -14.06 -9.62 -12.67
C CYS A 122 -13.61 -10.99 -12.14
N PHE A 123 -13.15 -11.09 -10.89
CA PHE A 123 -12.67 -12.35 -10.30
C PHE A 123 -13.80 -13.23 -9.72
N LEU A 124 -14.90 -12.64 -9.26
CA LEU A 124 -16.01 -13.37 -8.61
C LEU A 124 -16.60 -14.54 -9.44
N PRO A 125 -16.79 -14.45 -10.78
CA PRO A 125 -17.33 -15.55 -11.57
C PRO A 125 -16.46 -16.81 -11.56
N GLY A 126 -15.14 -16.65 -11.44
CA GLY A 126 -14.16 -17.74 -11.43
C GLY A 126 -14.08 -18.50 -10.10
N LEU A 127 -14.63 -17.93 -9.02
CA LEU A 127 -14.64 -18.54 -7.70
C LEU A 127 -16.04 -19.11 -7.40
N LYS A 128 -16.18 -20.43 -7.52
CA LYS A 128 -17.44 -21.14 -7.19
C LYS A 128 -17.18 -22.17 -6.09
N GLY A 129 -18.19 -22.36 -5.25
CA GLY A 129 -18.18 -23.36 -4.19
C GLY A 129 -17.60 -22.86 -2.85
N ARG A 130 -17.42 -23.81 -1.94
CA ARG A 130 -16.93 -23.58 -0.58
C ARG A 130 -15.52 -24.12 -0.41
N LEU A 131 -14.77 -23.55 0.54
CA LEU A 131 -13.50 -24.12 0.98
C LEU A 131 -13.72 -25.53 1.55
N ALA A 132 -12.77 -26.43 1.30
CA ALA A 132 -12.80 -27.77 1.87
C ALA A 132 -12.80 -27.69 3.41
N SER A 133 -13.62 -28.53 4.05
CA SER A 133 -13.70 -28.57 5.52
C SER A 133 -12.43 -29.20 6.06
N GLY A 134 -11.49 -28.39 6.56
CA GLY A 134 -10.23 -28.90 7.10
C GLY A 134 -9.22 -27.86 7.58
N ALA A 135 -9.35 -26.58 7.22
CA ALA A 135 -8.49 -25.53 7.76
C ALA A 135 -8.97 -25.13 9.17
N ALA A 136 -8.69 -25.96 10.17
CA ALA A 136 -8.62 -25.46 11.53
C ALA A 136 -7.46 -24.46 11.57
N ILE A 137 -7.77 -23.18 11.77
CA ILE A 137 -6.75 -22.20 12.16
C ILE A 137 -6.16 -22.77 13.44
N SER A 138 -4.91 -23.23 13.39
CA SER A 138 -4.19 -23.69 14.58
C SER A 138 -4.15 -22.51 15.54
N HIS A 139 -4.96 -22.58 16.61
CA HIS A 139 -4.91 -21.62 17.71
C HIS A 139 -3.59 -21.87 18.45
N GLU A 140 -2.49 -21.35 17.91
CA GLU A 140 -1.32 -21.11 18.74
C GLU A 140 -1.71 -20.14 19.86
N GLU A 141 -1.14 -20.32 21.05
CA GLU A 141 -1.46 -19.53 22.24
C GLU A 141 -1.51 -18.03 21.94
N LYS A 142 -2.67 -17.42 22.23
CA LYS A 142 -2.86 -15.97 22.12
C LYS A 142 -1.94 -15.29 23.13
N PHE A 143 -1.04 -14.42 22.65
CA PHE A 143 -0.24 -13.58 23.54
C PHE A 143 -1.15 -12.68 24.39
N HIS A 144 -0.99 -12.72 25.71
CA HIS A 144 -1.61 -11.77 26.63
C HIS A 144 -1.22 -10.34 26.20
N GLY A 145 -2.20 -9.56 25.74
CA GLY A 145 -1.99 -8.18 25.30
C GLY A 145 -2.01 -7.93 23.78
N SER A 146 -2.13 -8.98 22.94
CA SER A 146 -2.21 -8.86 21.47
C SER A 146 -3.21 -7.78 20.99
N ARG A 147 -4.43 -7.78 21.54
CA ARG A 147 -5.47 -6.79 21.22
C ARG A 147 -5.09 -5.36 21.62
N ARG A 148 -4.38 -5.18 22.74
CA ARG A 148 -3.97 -3.86 23.22
C ARG A 148 -2.82 -3.33 22.38
N VAL A 149 -1.84 -4.17 22.05
CA VAL A 149 -0.72 -3.81 21.17
C VAL A 149 -1.21 -3.48 19.76
N PHE A 150 -2.17 -4.25 19.22
CA PHE A 150 -2.83 -3.94 17.96
C PHE A 150 -3.51 -2.57 17.99
N ALA A 151 -4.36 -2.31 19.01
CA ALA A 151 -5.08 -1.06 19.14
C ALA A 151 -4.15 0.15 19.31
N LEU A 152 -3.09 0.00 20.10
CA LEU A 152 -2.08 1.04 20.30
C LEU A 152 -1.27 1.30 19.02
N GLY A 153 -0.88 0.26 18.29
CA GLY A 153 -0.11 0.43 17.06
C GLY A 153 -0.92 1.07 15.93
N VAL A 154 -2.16 0.62 15.72
CA VAL A 154 -3.09 1.26 14.77
C VAL A 154 -3.40 2.69 15.21
N GLY A 155 -3.67 2.93 16.50
CA GLY A 155 -3.90 4.26 17.04
C GLY A 155 -2.71 5.19 16.87
N ALA A 156 -1.48 4.69 17.07
CA ALA A 156 -0.25 5.45 16.87
C ALA A 156 -0.06 5.89 15.41
N LEU A 157 -0.42 5.03 14.45
CA LEU A 157 -0.36 5.36 13.03
C LEU A 157 -1.43 6.39 12.64
N ILE A 158 -2.68 6.21 13.08
CA ILE A 158 -3.77 7.16 12.86
C ILE A 158 -3.47 8.53 13.51
N PHE A 159 -2.73 8.55 14.61
CA PHE A 159 -2.33 9.79 15.28
C PHE A 159 -1.35 10.63 14.46
N VAL A 160 -0.54 10.04 13.56
CA VAL A 160 0.45 10.77 12.75
C VAL A 160 -0.17 11.92 11.93
N PRO A 161 -1.20 11.69 11.09
CA PRO A 161 -1.86 12.78 10.36
C PRO A 161 -2.52 13.81 11.29
N VAL A 162 -3.07 13.37 12.43
CA VAL A 162 -3.69 14.28 13.42
C VAL A 162 -2.65 15.21 14.03
N LEU A 163 -1.49 14.68 14.42
CA LEU A 163 -0.39 15.47 14.99
C LEU A 163 0.12 16.50 13.99
N ARG A 164 0.36 16.10 12.73
CA ARG A 164 0.83 17.02 11.69
C ARG A 164 -0.17 18.13 11.40
N TRP A 165 -1.47 17.81 11.34
CA TRP A 165 -2.51 18.82 11.17
C TRP A 165 -2.58 19.79 12.36
N ALA A 166 -2.50 19.29 13.59
CA ALA A 166 -2.62 20.11 14.80
C ALA A 166 -1.38 20.96 15.11
N THR A 167 -0.17 20.48 14.78
CA THR A 167 1.10 21.09 15.22
C THR A 167 1.99 21.58 14.08
N GLY A 168 1.72 21.19 12.83
CA GLY A 168 2.60 21.43 11.69
C GLY A 168 3.87 20.57 11.67
N LEU A 169 4.09 19.72 12.68
CA LEU A 169 5.31 18.91 12.76
C LEU A 169 5.42 17.90 11.60
N PRO A 170 6.65 17.55 11.19
CA PRO A 170 6.88 16.50 10.20
C PRO A 170 6.31 15.14 10.64
N PRO A 171 5.83 14.30 9.70
CA PRO A 171 5.24 13.00 10.02
C PRO A 171 6.15 12.06 10.83
N TYR A 172 7.46 12.07 10.56
CA TYR A 172 8.42 11.20 11.23
C TYR A 172 8.44 11.42 12.76
N MET A 173 8.16 12.63 13.24
CA MET A 173 8.11 12.92 14.68
C MET A 173 6.93 12.17 15.33
N GLY A 174 5.78 12.14 14.67
CA GLY A 174 4.61 11.38 15.14
C GLY A 174 4.88 9.87 15.15
N ILE A 175 5.57 9.36 14.14
CA ILE A 175 5.96 7.94 14.06
C ILE A 175 6.93 7.59 15.21
N ILE A 176 7.95 8.42 15.46
CA ILE A 176 8.91 8.20 16.56
C ILE A 176 8.21 8.26 17.93
N LEU A 177 7.32 9.24 18.14
CA LEU A 177 6.53 9.33 19.36
C LEU A 177 5.64 8.10 19.56
N GLY A 178 4.92 7.68 18.52
CA GLY A 178 4.09 6.47 18.54
C GLY A 178 4.90 5.21 18.85
N MET A 179 6.09 5.07 18.26
CA MET A 179 7.04 4.00 18.59
C MET A 179 7.48 4.05 20.05
N GLY A 180 7.80 5.23 20.58
CA GLY A 180 8.20 5.41 21.98
C GLY A 180 7.09 5.01 22.95
N LEU A 181 5.85 5.41 22.69
CA LEU A 181 4.70 5.02 23.51
C LEU A 181 4.43 3.51 23.48
N MET A 182 4.50 2.90 22.29
CA MET A 182 4.40 1.44 22.17
C MET A 182 5.54 0.72 22.88
N TRP A 183 6.75 1.26 22.85
CA TRP A 183 7.88 0.70 23.58
C TRP A 183 7.60 0.70 25.09
N LEU A 184 7.26 1.86 25.65
CA LEU A 184 6.95 1.98 27.08
C LEU A 184 5.84 0.98 27.49
N PHE A 185 4.78 0.89 26.70
CA PHE A 185 3.68 -0.02 26.97
C PHE A 185 4.07 -1.50 26.91
N THR A 186 4.81 -1.91 25.88
CA THR A 186 5.23 -3.31 25.71
C THR A 186 6.21 -3.74 26.80
N ASP A 187 7.11 -2.84 27.24
CA ASP A 187 8.06 -3.11 28.31
C ASP A 187 7.38 -3.24 29.68
N MET A 188 6.32 -2.45 29.93
CA MET A 188 5.48 -2.59 31.14
C MET A 188 4.73 -3.92 31.20
N ILE A 189 4.29 -4.47 30.06
CA ILE A 189 3.54 -5.73 30.00
C ILE A 189 4.47 -6.95 30.01
N HIS A 190 5.66 -6.86 29.42
CA HIS A 190 6.56 -8.00 29.21
C HIS A 190 7.87 -7.86 29.99
N LYS A 191 7.80 -8.02 31.31
CA LYS A 191 8.98 -7.98 32.19
C LYS A 191 10.01 -9.08 31.90
N GLU A 192 9.60 -10.28 31.47
CA GLU A 192 10.49 -11.44 31.29
C GLU A 192 10.71 -11.89 29.83
N ARG A 193 10.01 -11.29 28.85
CA ARG A 193 10.06 -11.71 27.43
C ARG A 193 10.85 -10.74 26.56
N HIS A 194 12.18 -10.83 26.65
CA HIS A 194 13.11 -9.94 25.94
C HIS A 194 12.96 -9.93 24.40
N HIS A 195 12.47 -11.02 23.79
CA HIS A 195 12.31 -11.12 22.33
C HIS A 195 11.14 -10.29 21.76
N LEU A 196 10.22 -9.83 22.62
CA LEU A 196 9.08 -8.96 22.23
C LEU A 196 9.39 -7.46 22.45
N ARG A 197 10.59 -7.14 22.94
CA ARG A 197 11.00 -5.75 23.18
C ARG A 197 11.48 -5.08 21.90
N VAL A 198 11.28 -3.77 21.83
CA VAL A 198 11.61 -2.93 20.67
C VAL A 198 13.06 -3.10 20.18
N PRO A 199 14.11 -3.15 21.04
CA PRO A 199 15.48 -3.31 20.56
C PRO A 199 15.72 -4.62 19.78
N HIS A 200 15.05 -5.71 20.19
CA HIS A 200 15.18 -7.00 19.50
C HIS A 200 14.43 -7.00 18.16
N ILE A 201 13.32 -6.28 18.07
CA ILE A 201 12.55 -6.10 16.83
C ILE A 201 13.26 -5.13 15.88
N LEU A 202 13.91 -4.08 16.41
CA LEU A 202 14.75 -3.15 15.64
C LEU A 202 15.91 -3.87 14.94
N ALA A 203 16.51 -4.87 15.60
CA ALA A 203 17.58 -5.69 15.01
C ALA A 203 17.10 -6.56 13.83
N LYS A 204 15.79 -6.74 13.65
CA LYS A 204 15.18 -7.51 12.54
C LYS A 204 14.67 -6.62 11.41
N ILE A 205 14.90 -5.31 11.46
CA ILE A 205 14.53 -4.42 10.36
C ILE A 205 15.42 -4.70 9.16
N ASP A 206 14.80 -4.76 7.98
CA ASP A 206 15.54 -4.87 6.72
C ASP A 206 16.17 -3.52 6.33
N ILE A 207 17.42 -3.32 6.77
CA ILE A 207 18.24 -2.17 6.39
C ILE A 207 18.46 -2.13 4.88
N SER A 208 18.44 -3.28 4.20
CA SER A 208 18.66 -3.37 2.75
C SER A 208 17.57 -2.62 1.98
N SER A 209 16.30 -2.77 2.38
CA SER A 209 15.19 -2.02 1.80
C SER A 209 15.34 -0.51 1.99
N VAL A 210 15.80 -0.06 3.17
CA VAL A 210 16.05 1.38 3.43
C VAL A 210 17.18 1.92 2.54
N LEU A 211 18.29 1.18 2.44
CA LEU A 211 19.43 1.56 1.58
C LEU A 211 19.05 1.54 0.09
N PHE A 212 18.20 0.61 -0.33
CA PHE A 212 17.68 0.54 -1.69
C PHE A 212 16.86 1.79 -2.06
N PHE A 213 15.90 2.18 -1.22
CA PHE A 213 15.13 3.41 -1.44
C PHE A 213 16.01 4.66 -1.40
N LEU A 214 16.97 4.73 -0.47
CA LEU A 214 17.95 5.80 -0.44
C LEU A 214 18.73 5.90 -1.75
N GLY A 215 19.23 4.77 -2.27
CA GLY A 215 19.95 4.72 -3.54
C GLY A 215 19.11 5.20 -4.72
N ILE A 216 17.85 4.78 -4.80
CA ILE A 216 16.91 5.26 -5.82
C ILE A 216 16.71 6.77 -5.73
N LEU A 217 16.43 7.30 -4.53
CA LEU A 217 16.18 8.72 -4.35
C LEU A 217 17.42 9.57 -4.66
N LEU A 218 18.62 9.10 -4.33
CA LEU A 218 19.87 9.74 -4.70
C LEU A 218 20.09 9.74 -6.23
N ALA A 219 19.77 8.64 -6.91
CA ALA A 219 19.86 8.58 -8.37
C ALA A 219 18.87 9.56 -9.03
N VAL A 220 17.63 9.63 -8.55
CA VAL A 220 16.64 10.60 -9.01
C VAL A 220 17.12 12.04 -8.75
N ALA A 221 17.64 12.34 -7.56
CA ALA A 221 18.19 13.66 -7.25
C ALA A 221 19.40 14.04 -8.13
N ALA A 222 20.23 13.07 -8.52
CA ALA A 222 21.33 13.29 -9.46
C ALA A 222 20.80 13.63 -10.87
N LEU A 223 19.77 12.94 -11.35
CA LEU A 223 19.12 13.23 -12.64
C LEU A 223 18.44 14.62 -12.63
N GLU A 224 17.82 14.99 -11.51
CA GLU A 224 17.26 16.32 -11.31
C GLU A 224 18.34 17.40 -11.35
N SER A 225 19.44 17.21 -10.60
CA SER A 225 20.57 18.16 -10.58
C SER A 225 21.22 18.31 -11.95
N ALA A 226 21.16 17.28 -12.80
CA ALA A 226 21.59 17.33 -14.20
C ALA A 226 20.59 18.01 -15.16
N GLY A 227 19.42 18.44 -14.67
CA GLY A 227 18.37 19.09 -15.47
C GLY A 227 17.57 18.16 -16.38
N ILE A 228 17.72 16.83 -16.24
CA ILE A 228 17.11 15.85 -17.15
C ILE A 228 15.59 15.86 -17.06
N PHE A 229 15.02 15.99 -15.86
CA PHE A 229 13.57 16.02 -15.68
C PHE A 229 12.91 17.26 -16.29
N HIS A 230 13.57 18.41 -16.27
CA HIS A 230 13.09 19.61 -16.97
C HIS A 230 13.11 19.41 -18.50
N ALA A 231 14.13 18.75 -19.04
CA ALA A 231 14.18 18.43 -20.46
C ALA A 231 13.09 17.42 -20.87
N ILE A 232 12.82 16.41 -20.03
CA ILE A 232 11.78 15.40 -20.27
C ILE A 232 10.38 16.03 -20.21
N SER A 233 10.08 16.81 -19.17
CA SER A 233 8.78 17.49 -19.02
C SER A 233 8.49 18.41 -20.20
N ALA A 234 9.44 19.28 -20.58
CA ALA A 234 9.27 20.15 -21.75
C ALA A 234 9.02 19.37 -23.06
N ARG A 235 9.67 18.21 -23.24
CA ARG A 235 9.40 17.35 -24.41
C ARG A 235 8.03 16.70 -24.36
N LEU A 236 7.60 16.20 -23.21
CA LEU A 236 6.29 15.60 -23.05
C LEU A 236 5.17 16.63 -23.24
N ASP A 237 5.33 17.83 -22.68
CA ASP A 237 4.38 18.92 -22.83
C ASP A 237 4.27 19.36 -24.30
N ASN A 238 5.37 19.39 -25.05
CA ASN A 238 5.33 19.69 -26.49
C ASN A 238 4.70 18.58 -27.35
N LEU A 239 4.88 17.30 -26.98
CA LEU A 239 4.38 16.15 -27.75
C LEU A 239 2.92 15.84 -27.46
N VAL A 240 2.50 15.94 -26.20
CA VAL A 240 1.16 15.54 -25.73
C VAL A 240 0.28 16.75 -25.45
N GLY A 241 0.84 17.85 -24.95
CA GLY A 241 0.11 19.10 -24.65
C GLY A 241 -0.80 19.05 -23.42
N ASN A 242 -1.27 17.87 -23.01
CA ASN A 242 -2.18 17.69 -21.87
C ASN A 242 -1.46 16.99 -20.70
N THR A 243 -1.22 17.73 -19.63
CA THR A 243 -0.51 17.23 -18.44
C THR A 243 -1.26 16.10 -17.74
N ASP A 244 -2.59 16.13 -17.70
CA ASP A 244 -3.38 15.05 -17.09
C ASP A 244 -3.20 13.73 -17.85
N LEU A 245 -3.15 13.81 -19.19
CA LEU A 245 -2.86 12.66 -20.03
C LEU A 245 -1.42 12.17 -19.85
N ILE A 246 -0.45 13.08 -19.70
CA ILE A 246 0.94 12.73 -19.39
C ILE A 246 1.03 11.99 -18.05
N ILE A 247 0.30 12.39 -17.02
CA ILE A 247 0.28 11.67 -15.74
C ILE A 247 -0.40 10.30 -15.87
N ALA A 248 -1.50 10.19 -16.63
CA ALA A 248 -2.18 8.92 -16.87
C ALA A 248 -1.29 7.89 -17.59
N ILE A 249 -0.77 8.27 -18.78
CA ILE A 249 0.64 8.14 -19.15
C ILE A 249 1.59 7.36 -18.24
N LEU A 250 2.28 8.14 -17.41
CA LEU A 250 3.25 7.69 -16.44
C LEU A 250 2.64 6.69 -15.46
N GLY A 251 1.38 6.83 -15.07
CA GLY A 251 0.67 5.85 -14.25
C GLY A 251 0.68 4.45 -14.88
N VAL A 252 0.40 4.31 -16.17
CA VAL A 252 0.52 3.03 -16.87
C VAL A 252 1.97 2.54 -16.92
N LEU A 253 2.94 3.45 -17.12
CA LEU A 253 4.37 3.11 -17.09
C LEU A 253 4.85 2.65 -15.70
N SER A 254 4.14 3.03 -14.64
CA SER A 254 4.36 2.53 -13.27
C SER A 254 4.18 1.02 -13.15
N ALA A 255 3.55 0.37 -14.13
CA ALA A 255 3.51 -1.09 -14.21
C ALA A 255 4.90 -1.72 -14.39
N VAL A 256 5.85 -0.96 -14.95
CA VAL A 256 7.21 -1.42 -15.28
C VAL A 256 8.24 -0.77 -14.37
N PHE A 257 8.07 0.51 -14.06
CA PHE A 257 8.92 1.26 -13.15
C PHE A 257 8.26 1.36 -11.78
N ASP A 258 9.00 1.09 -10.71
CA ASP A 258 8.44 1.16 -9.35
C ASP A 258 7.82 2.53 -9.05
N ASN A 259 6.73 2.52 -8.29
CA ASN A 259 5.93 3.70 -8.01
C ASN A 259 6.74 4.81 -7.30
N VAL A 260 7.72 4.44 -6.47
CA VAL A 260 8.53 5.38 -5.66
C VAL A 260 9.43 6.27 -6.52
N PRO A 261 10.35 5.75 -7.36
CA PRO A 261 11.16 6.57 -8.25
C PRO A 261 10.31 7.41 -9.21
N LEU A 262 9.21 6.85 -9.71
CA LEU A 262 8.37 7.55 -10.68
C LEU A 262 7.64 8.74 -10.05
N THR A 263 7.15 8.58 -8.81
CA THR A 263 6.55 9.70 -8.06
C THR A 263 7.59 10.80 -7.80
N ALA A 264 8.80 10.42 -7.39
CA ALA A 264 9.88 11.38 -7.15
C ALA A 264 10.25 12.14 -8.44
N ALA A 265 10.33 11.45 -9.58
CA ALA A 265 10.55 12.06 -10.88
C ALA A 265 9.45 13.08 -11.23
N ILE A 266 8.17 12.73 -11.05
CA ILE A 266 7.03 13.61 -11.36
C ILE A 266 7.04 14.85 -10.46
N ILE A 267 7.32 14.69 -9.17
CA ILE A 267 7.50 15.82 -8.26
C ILE A 267 8.53 16.77 -8.85
N ASN A 268 9.71 16.28 -9.24
CA ASN A 268 10.78 17.13 -9.78
C ASN A 268 10.47 17.72 -11.16
N MET A 269 9.71 17.02 -12.00
CA MET A 269 9.26 17.53 -13.30
C MET A 269 8.29 18.71 -13.17
N TYR A 270 7.39 18.66 -12.18
CA TYR A 270 6.26 19.60 -12.05
C TYR A 270 6.29 20.41 -10.74
N ASN A 271 7.43 20.49 -10.05
CA ASN A 271 7.61 21.31 -8.84
C ASN A 271 7.72 22.81 -9.19
N THR A 272 6.66 23.38 -9.73
CA THR A 272 6.60 24.80 -10.13
C THR A 272 5.46 25.52 -9.40
N PRO A 273 5.48 26.87 -9.31
CA PRO A 273 4.39 27.64 -8.72
C PRO A 273 3.02 27.43 -9.40
N GLN A 274 3.01 26.92 -10.64
CA GLN A 274 1.80 26.57 -11.37
C GLN A 274 0.99 25.44 -10.71
N TYR A 275 1.66 24.55 -9.97
CA TYR A 275 1.03 23.39 -9.33
C TYR A 275 1.12 23.51 -7.80
N PRO A 276 0.27 24.35 -7.18
CA PRO A 276 0.26 24.55 -5.73
C PRO A 276 -0.20 23.28 -4.98
N LEU A 277 -0.15 23.34 -3.65
CA LEU A 277 -0.72 22.33 -2.76
C LEU A 277 -2.15 21.97 -3.18
N ASP A 278 -2.44 20.67 -3.25
CA ASP A 278 -3.72 20.10 -3.68
C ASP A 278 -4.14 20.42 -5.13
N SER A 279 -3.19 20.76 -6.00
CA SER A 279 -3.44 20.78 -7.44
C SER A 279 -3.99 19.41 -7.90
N PRO A 280 -4.97 19.37 -8.84
CA PRO A 280 -5.46 18.13 -9.42
C PRO A 280 -4.35 17.19 -9.91
N LEU A 281 -3.25 17.76 -10.43
CA LEU A 281 -2.07 17.02 -10.86
C LEU A 281 -1.51 16.10 -9.76
N TRP A 282 -1.45 16.57 -8.52
CA TRP A 282 -0.87 15.80 -7.41
C TRP A 282 -1.79 14.66 -6.96
N HIS A 283 -3.10 14.89 -6.98
CA HIS A 283 -4.09 13.85 -6.70
C HIS A 283 -4.14 12.81 -7.82
N LEU A 284 -4.08 13.25 -9.08
CA LEU A 284 -3.97 12.37 -10.23
C LEU A 284 -2.66 11.57 -10.21
N THR A 285 -1.54 12.18 -9.81
CA THR A 285 -0.25 11.47 -9.67
C THR A 285 -0.34 10.40 -8.59
N ALA A 286 -0.86 10.73 -7.41
CA ALA A 286 -1.05 9.77 -6.33
C ALA A 286 -1.89 8.57 -6.79
N TYR A 287 -3.01 8.83 -7.49
CA TYR A 287 -3.85 7.75 -8.02
C TYR A 287 -3.17 6.96 -9.13
N ALA A 288 -2.72 7.65 -10.18
CA ALA A 288 -2.26 7.02 -11.41
C ALA A 288 -0.99 6.20 -11.18
N VAL A 289 -0.01 6.75 -10.47
CA VAL A 289 1.24 6.03 -10.17
C VAL A 289 0.99 4.95 -9.12
N GLY A 290 0.28 5.28 -8.04
CA GLY A 290 0.05 4.33 -6.94
C GLY A 290 -0.76 3.10 -7.35
N THR A 291 -1.83 3.27 -8.15
CA THR A 291 -2.64 2.14 -8.64
C THR A 291 -2.08 1.51 -9.92
N GLY A 292 -1.36 2.28 -10.74
CA GLY A 292 -0.72 1.81 -11.97
C GLY A 292 0.31 0.70 -11.74
N GLY A 293 1.01 0.72 -10.60
CA GLY A 293 1.90 -0.37 -10.18
C GLY A 293 1.24 -1.74 -9.99
N SER A 294 -0.10 -1.82 -10.00
CA SER A 294 -0.84 -3.09 -9.94
C SER A 294 -1.13 -3.70 -11.31
N LEU A 295 -0.89 -2.97 -12.42
CA LEU A 295 -1.17 -3.48 -13.77
C LEU A 295 -0.29 -4.69 -14.11
N LEU A 296 0.96 -4.69 -13.64
CA LEU A 296 1.86 -5.83 -13.68
C LEU A 296 2.35 -6.11 -12.26
N ILE A 297 2.55 -7.39 -11.93
CA ILE A 297 3.00 -7.81 -10.59
C ILE A 297 4.38 -7.26 -10.19
N ILE A 298 5.19 -6.81 -11.14
CA ILE A 298 6.51 -6.22 -10.88
C ILE A 298 6.47 -4.70 -10.71
N GLY A 299 5.33 -4.05 -10.97
CA GLY A 299 5.20 -2.59 -10.96
C GLY A 299 5.22 -1.98 -9.56
N SER A 300 5.19 -2.79 -8.50
CA SER A 300 5.28 -2.31 -7.13
C SER A 300 6.07 -3.29 -6.26
N ALA A 301 6.77 -2.76 -5.25
CA ALA A 301 7.43 -3.56 -4.22
C ALA A 301 6.47 -4.60 -3.59
N ALA A 302 5.23 -4.21 -3.33
CA ALA A 302 4.20 -5.10 -2.80
C ALA A 302 3.91 -6.31 -3.74
N GLY A 303 3.83 -6.06 -5.05
CA GLY A 303 3.66 -7.12 -6.05
C GLY A 303 4.88 -8.05 -6.16
N VAL A 304 6.10 -7.50 -6.11
CA VAL A 304 7.35 -8.29 -6.12
C VAL A 304 7.45 -9.19 -4.89
N VAL A 305 7.03 -8.69 -3.73
CA VAL A 305 6.98 -9.48 -2.49
C VAL A 305 5.95 -10.60 -2.58
N ALA A 306 4.74 -10.32 -3.06
CA ALA A 306 3.73 -11.34 -3.33
C ALA A 306 4.26 -12.41 -4.29
N MET A 307 4.99 -12.00 -5.33
CA MET A 307 5.62 -12.90 -6.29
C MET A 307 6.59 -13.86 -5.60
N GLY A 308 7.48 -13.34 -4.74
CA GLY A 308 8.44 -14.15 -4.00
C GLY A 308 7.79 -15.11 -2.99
N MET A 309 6.77 -14.63 -2.27
CA MET A 309 6.09 -15.40 -1.23
C MET A 309 5.28 -16.57 -1.79
N GLU A 310 4.48 -16.33 -2.84
CA GLU A 310 3.57 -17.34 -3.41
C GLU A 310 4.09 -18.01 -4.68
N ARG A 311 5.30 -17.62 -5.13
CA ARG A 311 5.89 -18.05 -6.41
C ARG A 311 4.91 -17.83 -7.57
N ILE A 312 4.33 -16.64 -7.62
CA ILE A 312 3.47 -16.21 -8.72
C ILE A 312 4.36 -16.03 -9.95
N SER A 313 4.00 -16.59 -11.10
CA SER A 313 4.76 -16.30 -12.32
C SER A 313 4.26 -15.01 -12.95
N PHE A 314 5.19 -14.22 -13.51
CA PHE A 314 4.83 -13.01 -14.27
C PHE A 314 3.79 -13.32 -15.36
N GLY A 315 4.00 -14.39 -16.13
CA GLY A 315 3.08 -14.80 -17.19
C GLY A 315 1.69 -15.22 -16.69
N TRP A 316 1.57 -15.75 -15.48
CA TRP A 316 0.26 -16.03 -14.87
C TRP A 316 -0.47 -14.72 -14.55
N TYR A 317 0.22 -13.77 -13.89
CA TYR A 317 -0.37 -12.49 -13.54
C TYR A 317 -0.78 -11.69 -14.77
N LEU A 318 0.09 -11.66 -15.78
CA LEU A 318 -0.18 -11.01 -17.06
C LEU A 318 -1.46 -11.53 -17.72
N LYS A 319 -1.69 -12.84 -17.67
CA LYS A 319 -2.87 -13.47 -18.27
C LYS A 319 -4.14 -13.35 -17.43
N LYS A 320 -4.02 -13.29 -16.10
CA LYS A 320 -5.17 -13.42 -15.19
C LYS A 320 -5.55 -12.13 -14.48
N ALA A 321 -4.60 -11.29 -14.09
CA ALA A 321 -4.83 -10.13 -13.24
C ALA A 321 -4.64 -8.79 -13.96
N THR A 322 -3.77 -8.71 -14.98
CA THR A 322 -3.50 -7.44 -15.69
C THR A 322 -4.74 -6.81 -16.32
N ILE A 323 -5.60 -7.60 -17.00
CA ILE A 323 -6.82 -7.04 -17.60
C ILE A 323 -7.80 -6.54 -16.52
N PRO A 324 -8.17 -7.33 -15.50
CA PRO A 324 -8.97 -6.83 -14.38
C PRO A 324 -8.38 -5.58 -13.71
N ALA A 325 -7.06 -5.57 -13.45
CA ALA A 325 -6.36 -4.43 -12.84
C ALA A 325 -6.42 -3.19 -13.74
N PHE A 326 -6.23 -3.36 -15.05
CA PHE A 326 -6.33 -2.26 -16.03
C PHE A 326 -7.73 -1.68 -16.10
N LEU A 327 -8.76 -2.52 -16.10
CA LEU A 327 -10.16 -2.05 -16.08
C LEU A 327 -10.45 -1.25 -14.79
N GLY A 328 -9.95 -1.71 -13.64
CA GLY A 328 -10.05 -0.97 -12.38
C GLY A 328 -9.33 0.37 -12.42
N PHE A 329 -8.06 0.36 -12.84
CA PHE A 329 -7.25 1.55 -13.03
C PHE A 329 -7.96 2.59 -13.92
N ALA A 330 -8.44 2.16 -15.09
CA ALA A 330 -9.13 3.03 -16.04
C ALA A 330 -10.45 3.56 -15.49
N ALA A 331 -11.20 2.75 -14.74
CA ALA A 331 -12.48 3.16 -14.15
C ALA A 331 -12.31 4.25 -13.08
N GLY A 332 -11.33 4.11 -12.17
CA GLY A 332 -11.06 5.15 -11.19
C GLY A 332 -10.40 6.39 -11.82
N LEU A 333 -9.59 6.23 -12.89
CA LEU A 333 -9.02 7.35 -13.64
C LEU A 333 -10.11 8.17 -14.35
N ALA A 334 -11.07 7.47 -14.96
CA ALA A 334 -12.25 8.10 -15.56
C ALA A 334 -13.03 8.90 -14.50
N LEU A 335 -13.24 8.34 -13.32
CA LEU A 335 -13.93 9.05 -12.24
C LEU A 335 -13.22 10.37 -11.89
N ILE A 336 -11.89 10.36 -11.78
CA ILE A 336 -11.10 11.57 -11.50
C ILE A 336 -11.25 12.61 -12.62
N PHE A 337 -11.30 12.20 -13.89
CA PHE A 337 -11.48 13.13 -15.01
C PHE A 337 -12.89 13.70 -15.14
N PHE A 338 -13.90 13.05 -14.55
CA PHE A 338 -15.30 13.47 -14.63
C PHE A 338 -15.82 14.16 -13.35
N THR A 339 -14.97 14.35 -12.34
CA THR A 339 -15.29 15.06 -11.08
C THR A 339 -14.45 16.30 -10.90
#